data_AF-A0A2N6EBD4-F1
#
_entry.id   AF-A0A2N6EBD4-F1
#
_cell.length_a   1.000
_cell.length_b   1.000
_cell.length_c   1.000
_cell.angle_alpha   90.00
_cell.angle_beta   90.00
_cell.angle_gamma   90.00
#
_symmetry.space_group_name_H-M   'P 1'
#
loop_
_entity.id
_entity.type
_entity.pdbx_description
1 polymer ?
#
loop_
_entity_poly.entity_id
_entity_poly.type
_entity_poly.pdbx_seq_one_letter_code
_entity_poly.pdbx_strand_id
1 'polypeptide(L)'
;MLGPEKVAGRKIDVTLIADRWMSKAMTSDDIFEKDPLAIGGISSRGNDSNYLGSIPFDIFPAVLSMLAAGKYNYLSLHGKSLRYGKAAIEYLRFEEELDPDEI
;
A
#
# COMPACT_ATOMS: atom_id res chain seq x y z
N MET A 1 18.63 -6.72 -4.38
CA MET A 1 17.50 -5.81 -4.10
C MET A 1 16.90 -5.38 -5.42
N LEU A 2 15.88 -6.07 -5.90
CA LEU A 2 15.13 -5.71 -7.12
C LEU A 2 13.80 -5.05 -6.70
N GLY A 3 13.90 -3.89 -6.03
CA GLY A 3 12.85 -2.88 -6.15
C GLY A 3 13.03 -2.15 -7.48
N PRO A 4 12.05 -1.38 -7.99
CA PRO A 4 12.28 -0.59 -9.19
C PRO A 4 13.56 0.23 -8.99
N GLU A 5 14.60 0.04 -9.81
CA GLU A 5 15.92 0.67 -9.60
C GLU A 5 15.82 2.17 -9.34
N LYS A 6 14.81 2.80 -9.95
CA LYS A 6 14.48 4.22 -9.82
C LYS A 6 14.14 4.67 -8.39
N VAL A 7 13.72 3.77 -7.51
CA VAL A 7 13.32 4.06 -6.12
C VAL A 7 14.09 3.24 -5.08
N ALA A 8 15.02 2.39 -5.49
CA ALA A 8 15.88 1.64 -4.58
C ALA A 8 16.70 2.61 -3.68
N GLY A 9 16.74 2.33 -2.37
CA GLY A 9 17.45 3.14 -1.38
C GLY A 9 16.79 4.48 -1.02
N ARG A 10 15.58 4.77 -1.52
CA ARG A 10 14.83 5.98 -1.15
C ARG A 10 14.04 5.76 0.13
N LYS A 11 13.93 6.82 0.93
CA LYS A 11 12.93 6.88 2.00
C LYS A 11 11.56 7.12 1.37
N ILE A 12 10.59 6.29 1.75
CA ILE A 12 9.21 6.44 1.34
C ILE A 12 8.39 6.74 2.58
N ASP A 13 7.74 7.89 2.62
CA ASP A 13 6.77 8.19 3.66
C ASP A 13 5.44 7.52 3.30
N VAL A 14 4.99 6.64 4.19
CA VAL A 14 3.77 5.84 4.01
C VAL A 14 2.68 6.45 4.86
N THR A 15 1.64 6.96 4.21
CA THR A 15 0.42 7.44 4.88
C THR A 15 -0.73 6.47 4.57
N LEU A 16 -1.29 5.89 5.63
CA LEU A 16 -2.48 5.05 5.56
C LEU A 16 -3.67 5.78 6.16
N ILE A 17 -4.77 5.85 5.41
CA ILE A 17 -6.03 6.43 5.86
C ILE A 17 -7.08 5.32 6.05
N ALA A 18 -7.82 5.41 7.15
CA ALA A 18 -8.93 4.51 7.42
C ALA A 18 -10.16 4.97 6.62
N ASP A 19 -10.60 4.18 5.64
CA ASP A 19 -11.72 4.49 4.76
C ASP A 19 -12.92 3.58 5.02
N ARG A 20 -14.05 4.20 5.39
CA ARG A 20 -15.33 3.51 5.60
C ARG A 20 -15.97 3.06 4.30
N TRP A 21 -15.64 3.68 3.17
CA TRP A 21 -16.12 3.22 1.87
C TRP A 21 -15.45 1.91 1.48
N MET A 22 -14.15 1.76 1.71
CA MET A 22 -13.46 0.47 1.54
C MET A 22 -14.05 -0.64 2.42
N SER A 23 -14.39 -0.35 3.68
CA SER A 23 -15.09 -1.32 4.53
C SER A 23 -16.38 -1.82 3.89
N LYS A 24 -17.19 -0.90 3.38
CA LYS A 24 -18.46 -1.23 2.70
C LYS A 24 -18.22 -2.07 1.45
N ALA A 25 -17.24 -1.68 0.63
CA ALA A 25 -16.88 -2.39 -0.60
C ALA A 25 -16.40 -3.83 -0.35
N MET A 26 -15.86 -4.14 0.83
CA MET A 26 -15.49 -5.51 1.19
C MET A 26 -16.66 -6.38 1.68
N THR A 27 -17.75 -5.74 2.13
CA THR A 27 -18.89 -6.44 2.74
C THR A 27 -20.11 -6.55 1.83
N SER A 28 -20.17 -5.79 0.75
CA SER A 28 -21.30 -5.82 -0.17
C SER A 28 -21.14 -6.91 -1.23
N ASP A 29 -22.14 -7.77 -1.38
CA ASP A 29 -22.28 -8.67 -2.54
C ASP A 29 -22.59 -7.92 -3.84
N ASP A 30 -22.89 -6.62 -3.75
CA ASP A 30 -22.92 -5.72 -4.90
C ASP A 30 -21.52 -5.67 -5.50
N ILE A 31 -21.34 -6.43 -6.59
CA ILE A 31 -20.18 -6.33 -7.47
C ILE A 31 -20.12 -4.88 -7.91
N PHE A 32 -19.29 -4.08 -7.24
CA PHE A 32 -18.97 -2.76 -7.72
C PHE A 32 -18.36 -2.94 -9.10
N GLU A 33 -19.10 -2.61 -10.16
CA GLU A 33 -18.62 -2.58 -11.56
C GLU A 33 -17.39 -1.66 -11.75
N LYS A 34 -17.02 -0.89 -10.72
CA LYS A 34 -15.70 -0.33 -10.60
C LYS A 34 -14.76 -1.36 -10.00
N ASP A 35 -14.01 -2.05 -10.87
CA ASP A 35 -12.68 -2.53 -10.51
C ASP A 35 -12.02 -1.46 -9.64
N PRO A 36 -11.63 -1.74 -8.39
CA PRO A 36 -10.88 -0.78 -7.59
C PRO A 36 -9.56 -0.52 -8.33
N LEU A 37 -9.52 0.57 -9.09
CA LEU A 37 -8.41 0.94 -9.97
C LEU A 37 -7.07 1.03 -9.21
N ALA A 38 -7.13 1.29 -7.90
CA ALA A 38 -6.03 1.31 -6.95
C ALA A 38 -6.55 1.46 -5.52
N ILE A 39 -5.81 0.93 -4.53
CA ILE A 39 -5.99 1.22 -3.10
C ILE A 39 -5.15 2.41 -2.62
N GLY A 40 -4.32 2.97 -3.51
CA GLY A 40 -3.47 4.11 -3.19
C GLY A 40 -2.59 4.54 -4.36
N GLY A 41 -1.80 5.57 -4.12
CA GLY A 41 -0.85 6.09 -5.09
C GLY A 41 0.50 6.38 -4.46
N ILE A 42 1.56 6.08 -5.20
CA ILE A 42 2.89 6.57 -4.89
C ILE A 42 3.20 7.77 -5.79
N SER A 43 3.76 8.82 -5.20
CA SER A 43 4.27 9.98 -5.90
C SER A 43 5.73 10.18 -5.52
N SER A 44 6.57 10.53 -6.50
CA SER A 44 8.00 10.74 -6.28
C SER A 44 8.41 12.08 -6.87
N ARG A 45 9.04 12.93 -6.05
CA ARG A 45 9.51 14.25 -6.43
C ARG A 45 10.92 14.44 -5.88
N GLY A 46 11.92 14.40 -6.77
CA GLY A 46 13.32 14.45 -6.35
C GLY A 46 13.71 13.19 -5.57
N ASN A 47 14.22 13.37 -4.34
CA ASN A 47 14.57 12.29 -3.44
C ASN A 47 13.41 11.81 -2.55
N ASP A 48 12.34 12.61 -2.47
CA ASP A 48 11.21 12.29 -1.61
C ASP A 48 10.19 11.47 -2.38
N SER A 49 9.69 10.42 -1.73
CA SER A 49 8.65 9.57 -2.28
C SER A 49 7.58 9.37 -1.22
N ASN A 50 6.33 9.60 -1.60
CA ASN A 50 5.20 9.54 -0.69
C ASN A 50 4.20 8.52 -1.23
N TYR A 51 3.85 7.55 -0.40
CA TYR A 51 2.72 6.68 -0.63
C TYR A 51 1.52 7.17 0.20
N LEU A 52 0.38 7.32 -0.46
CA LEU A 52 -0.90 7.56 0.18
C LEU A 52 -1.85 6.44 -0.23
N GLY A 53 -2.29 5.65 0.76
CA GLY A 53 -3.21 4.54 0.55
C GLY A 53 -4.33 4.52 1.57
N SER A 54 -5.44 3.93 1.19
CA SER A 54 -6.57 3.68 2.07
C SER A 54 -6.60 2.21 2.49
N ILE A 55 -6.97 1.97 3.74
CA ILE A 55 -7.33 0.65 4.25
C ILE A 55 -8.73 0.68 4.84
N PRO A 56 -9.46 -0.45 4.85
CA PRO A 56 -10.76 -0.53 5.51
C PRO A 56 -10.70 -0.03 6.94
N PHE A 57 -11.69 0.79 7.31
CA PHE A 57 -11.78 1.37 8.65
C PHE A 57 -11.76 0.30 9.74
N ASP A 58 -12.36 -0.85 9.46
CA ASP A 58 -12.63 -1.91 10.43
C ASP A 58 -11.35 -2.69 10.77
N ILE A 59 -10.39 -2.75 9.83
CA ILE A 59 -9.10 -3.42 10.03
C ILE A 59 -8.03 -2.49 10.59
N PHE A 60 -8.23 -1.17 10.51
CA PHE A 60 -7.24 -0.17 10.91
C PHE A 60 -6.76 -0.34 12.37
N PRO A 61 -7.62 -0.60 13.37
CA PRO A 61 -7.16 -0.85 14.75
C PRO A 61 -6.28 -2.10 14.89
N ALA A 62 -6.59 -3.17 14.14
CA ALA A 62 -5.81 -4.41 14.15
C ALA A 62 -4.43 -4.18 13.52
N VAL A 63 -4.37 -3.50 12.38
CA VAL A 63 -3.11 -3.11 11.73
C VAL A 63 -2.25 -2.25 12.65
N LEU A 64 -2.83 -1.23 13.30
CA LEU A 64 -2.11 -0.41 14.27
C LEU A 64 -1.55 -1.23 15.44
N SER A 65 -2.34 -2.17 15.97
CA SER A 65 -1.89 -3.03 17.08
C SER A 65 -0.72 -3.91 16.67
N MET A 66 -0.75 -4.47 15.46
CA MET A 66 0.33 -5.30 14.91
C MET A 66 1.60 -4.48 14.62
N LEU A 67 1.45 -3.26 14.11
CA LEU A 67 2.57 -2.32 13.93
C LEU A 67 3.20 -1.94 15.29
N ALA A 68 2.37 -1.60 16.29
CA ALA A 68 2.84 -1.28 17.63
C ALA A 68 3.53 -2.46 18.33
N ALA A 69 3.10 -3.69 18.02
CA ALA A 69 3.71 -4.91 18.51
C ALA A 69 4.98 -5.33 17.74
N GLY A 70 5.38 -4.59 16.70
CA GLY A 70 6.54 -4.92 15.86
C GLY A 70 6.36 -6.19 15.03
N LYS A 71 5.12 -6.59 14.76
CA LYS A 71 4.79 -7.80 13.97
C LYS A 71 4.85 -7.60 12.47
N TYR A 72 4.78 -6.34 12.02
CA TYR A 72 4.99 -5.99 10.63
C TYR A 72 6.25 -5.15 10.52
N ASN A 73 7.27 -5.72 9.91
CA ASN A 73 8.55 -5.06 9.65
C ASN A 73 8.63 -4.54 8.22
N TYR A 74 7.82 -5.12 7.33
CA TYR A 74 7.83 -4.84 5.91
C TYR A 74 6.43 -4.52 5.40
N LEU A 75 6.37 -3.59 4.44
CA LEU A 75 5.18 -3.25 3.69
C LEU A 75 5.48 -3.42 2.21
N SER A 76 4.90 -4.47 1.63
CA SER A 76 5.03 -4.78 0.21
C SER A 76 3.91 -4.08 -0.56
N LEU A 77 4.30 -3.26 -1.53
CA LEU A 77 3.40 -2.49 -2.37
C LEU A 77 3.49 -3.00 -3.79
N HIS A 78 2.36 -3.42 -4.36
CA HIS A 78 2.29 -3.82 -5.75
C HIS A 78 1.39 -2.89 -6.54
N GLY A 79 1.83 -2.55 -7.75
CA GLY A 79 1.05 -1.73 -8.64
C GLY A 79 1.78 -1.43 -9.94
N LYS A 80 1.31 -0.39 -10.62
CA LYS A 80 1.79 0.01 -11.94
C LYS A 80 3.14 0.70 -11.84
N SER A 81 3.94 0.59 -12.90
CA SER A 81 5.23 1.28 -12.99
C SER A 81 5.08 2.80 -12.87
N LEU A 82 6.06 3.44 -12.24
CA LEU A 82 6.11 4.90 -12.08
C LEU A 82 6.15 5.61 -13.45
N ARG A 83 5.12 6.38 -13.78
CA ARG A 83 5.05 7.26 -14.97
C ARG A 83 4.83 8.70 -14.52
N TYR A 84 5.64 9.63 -15.04
CA TYR A 84 5.58 11.06 -14.68
C TYR A 84 5.63 11.32 -13.16
N GLY A 85 6.42 10.53 -12.43
CA GLY A 85 6.55 10.64 -10.98
C GLY A 85 5.34 10.13 -10.19
N LYS A 86 4.43 9.38 -10.80
CA LYS A 86 3.27 8.78 -10.12
C LYS A 86 3.10 7.30 -10.49
N ALA A 87 2.65 6.49 -9.55
CA ALA A 87 2.23 5.12 -9.79
C ALA A 87 1.00 4.78 -8.95
N ALA A 88 0.12 3.98 -9.52
CA ALA A 88 -1.07 3.45 -8.87
C ALA A 88 -0.71 2.15 -8.15
N ILE A 89 -1.12 2.00 -6.90
CA ILE A 89 -0.90 0.81 -6.08
C ILE A 89 -2.21 0.04 -6.01
N GLU A 90 -2.17 -1.21 -6.46
CA GLU A 90 -3.35 -2.08 -6.61
C GLU A 90 -3.58 -2.91 -5.35
N TYR A 91 -2.50 -3.38 -4.72
CA TYR A 91 -2.58 -4.05 -3.43
C TYR A 91 -1.37 -3.74 -2.55
N LEU A 92 -1.57 -3.92 -1.24
CA LEU A 92 -0.53 -3.81 -0.22
C LEU A 92 -0.58 -5.06 0.65
N ARG A 93 0.57 -5.43 1.21
CA ARG A 93 0.69 -6.55 2.12
C ARG A 93 1.60 -6.17 3.28
N PHE A 94 1.16 -6.47 4.49
CA PHE A 94 1.96 -6.33 5.70
C PHE A 94 2.65 -7.65 5.99
N GLU A 95 3.97 -7.63 6.20
CA GLU A 95 4.79 -8.83 6.32
C GLU A 95 5.74 -8.72 7.52
N GLU A 96 5.93 -9.84 8.22
CA GLU A 96 6.88 -9.95 9.34
C GLU A 96 8.31 -10.15 8.81
N GLU A 97 8.44 -10.92 7.73
CA GLU A 97 9.68 -11.23 7.03
C GLU A 97 9.52 -10.96 5.53
N LEU A 98 10.59 -10.54 4.87
CA LEU A 98 10.60 -10.32 3.43
C LEU A 98 10.89 -11.66 2.74
N ASP A 99 9.94 -12.19 1.97
CA ASP A 99 10.16 -13.39 1.17
C ASP A 99 11.06 -13.05 -0.04
N PRO A 100 12.26 -13.63 -0.17
CA PRO A 100 13.13 -13.36 -1.31
C PRO A 100 12.64 -13.97 -2.63
N ASP A 101 11.70 -14.92 -2.61
CA ASP A 101 11.22 -15.64 -3.80
C ASP A 101 9.93 -15.05 -4.41
N GLU A 102 9.23 -14.17 -3.70
CA GLU A 102 8.02 -13.48 -4.19
C GLU A 102 8.31 -12.14 -4.94
N ILE A 103 9.59 -11.84 -5.22
CA ILE A 103 10.05 -10.53 -5.73
C ILE A 103 10.67 -10.60 -7.12
#